data_AF-A0A1F3LL19-F1
#
_entry.id   AF-A0A1F3LL19-F1
#
_cell.length_a   1.000
_cell.length_b   1.000
_cell.length_c   1.000
_cell.angle_alpha   90.00
_cell.angle_beta   90.00
_cell.angle_gamma   90.00
#
_symmetry.space_group_name_H-M   'P 1'
#
loop_
_entity.id
_entity.type
_entity.pdbx_description
1 polymer ?
#
loop_
_entity_poly.entity_id
_entity_poly.type
_entity_poly.pdbx_seq_one_letter_code
_entity_poly.pdbx_strand_id
1 'polypeptide(L)'
;MTTIDERNAKARLRYAENKDSEHIKQKAWRAKHKEQEKQRWKIYHILNKDKINAKQRERRAWNKDNIRAKRREWYHANKAELQVKMKKNRIALRAEILRHYGSKCACCGETEPKFLALDHINGGGYRHRKNIGQDGHSLYHWIRKNDYPAGFQLLCHNCNMAKGLYGECPHKTGERRE
;
A
#
# COMPACT_ATOMS: atom_id res chain seq x y z
N MET A 1 -5.09 66.05 -27.03
CA MET A 1 -5.41 64.60 -26.94
C MET A 1 -4.58 64.01 -25.82
N THR A 2 -5.19 63.38 -24.81
CA THR A 2 -4.44 62.74 -23.71
C THR A 2 -3.65 61.54 -24.24
N THR A 3 -2.44 61.34 -23.74
CA THR A 3 -1.55 60.26 -24.21
C THR A 3 -2.09 58.89 -23.78
N ILE A 4 -1.68 57.83 -24.49
CA ILE A 4 -2.10 56.44 -24.16
C ILE A 4 -1.69 56.10 -22.72
N ASP A 5 -0.52 56.55 -22.28
CA ASP A 5 -0.01 56.31 -20.93
C ASP A 5 -0.81 57.04 -19.85
N GLU A 6 -1.24 58.28 -20.10
CA GLU A 6 -2.14 59.03 -19.21
C GLU A 6 -3.51 58.36 -19.07
N ARG A 7 -4.04 57.80 -20.17
CA ARG A 7 -5.31 57.05 -20.15
C ARG A 7 -5.17 55.75 -19.36
N ASN A 8 -4.06 55.03 -19.53
CA ASN A 8 -3.76 53.80 -18.79
C ASN A 8 -3.54 54.05 -17.30
N ALA A 9 -2.84 55.14 -16.93
CA ALA A 9 -2.66 55.56 -15.54
C ALA A 9 -4.00 55.90 -14.87
N LYS A 10 -4.87 56.67 -15.55
CA LYS A 10 -6.23 56.97 -15.07
C LYS A 10 -7.09 55.72 -14.90
N ALA A 11 -6.99 54.74 -15.81
CA ALA A 11 -7.70 53.48 -15.70
C ALA A 11 -7.22 52.63 -14.50
N ARG A 12 -5.92 52.62 -14.21
CA ARG A 12 -5.36 51.92 -13.04
C ARG A 12 -5.79 52.54 -11.71
N LEU A 13 -5.78 53.88 -11.63
CA LEU A 13 -6.26 54.61 -10.45
C LEU A 13 -7.75 54.36 -10.21
N ARG A 14 -8.58 54.49 -11.25
CA ARG A 14 -10.01 54.16 -11.17
C ARG A 14 -10.24 52.71 -10.75
N TYR A 15 -9.45 51.76 -11.27
CA TYR A 15 -9.56 50.35 -10.86
C TYR A 15 -9.18 50.17 -9.39
N ALA A 16 -8.10 50.80 -8.92
CA ALA A 16 -7.67 50.73 -7.52
C ALA A 16 -8.72 51.31 -6.56
N GLU A 17 -9.29 52.47 -6.88
CA GLU A 17 -10.35 53.14 -6.11
C GLU A 17 -11.65 52.33 -6.04
N ASN A 18 -11.95 51.54 -7.08
CA ASN A 18 -13.18 50.76 -7.18
C ASN A 18 -12.98 49.26 -6.95
N LYS A 19 -11.76 48.79 -6.69
CA LYS A 19 -11.46 47.35 -6.63
C LYS A 19 -12.28 46.64 -5.55
N ASP A 20 -12.45 47.29 -4.40
CA ASP A 20 -13.19 46.72 -3.27
C ASP A 20 -14.71 46.71 -3.55
N SER A 21 -15.24 47.79 -4.12
CA SER A 21 -16.66 47.87 -4.49
C SER A 21 -17.01 46.92 -5.64
N GLU A 22 -16.13 46.77 -6.63
CA GLU A 22 -16.25 45.80 -7.72
C GLU A 22 -16.11 44.36 -7.21
N HIS A 23 -15.22 44.10 -6.26
CA HIS A 23 -15.10 42.79 -5.61
C HIS A 23 -16.35 42.44 -4.80
N ILE A 24 -16.94 43.40 -4.07
CA ILE A 24 -18.21 43.22 -3.34
C ILE A 24 -19.36 42.93 -4.31
N LYS A 25 -19.50 43.71 -5.39
CA LYS A 25 -20.51 43.47 -6.44
C LYS A 25 -20.34 42.11 -7.09
N GLN A 26 -19.11 41.73 -7.44
CA GLN A 26 -18.81 40.43 -8.03
C GLN A 26 -19.14 39.28 -7.07
N LYS A 27 -18.83 39.43 -5.77
CA LYS A 27 -19.18 38.45 -4.73
C LYS A 27 -20.69 38.32 -4.56
N ALA A 28 -21.42 39.43 -4.52
CA ALA A 28 -22.89 39.45 -4.42
C ALA A 28 -23.55 38.81 -5.66
N TRP A 29 -23.02 39.10 -6.86
CA TRP A 29 -23.46 38.49 -8.11
C TRP A 29 -23.21 36.98 -8.13
N ARG A 30 -22.00 36.52 -7.75
CA ARG A 30 -21.67 35.09 -7.63
C ARG A 30 -22.55 34.38 -6.60
N ALA A 31 -22.90 35.04 -5.49
CA ALA A 31 -23.81 34.48 -4.48
C ALA A 31 -25.23 34.30 -5.04
N LYS A 32 -25.74 35.31 -5.76
CA LYS A 32 -27.07 35.28 -6.39
C LYS A 32 -27.17 34.25 -7.51
N HIS A 33 -26.10 34.05 -8.29
CA HIS A 33 -26.08 33.12 -9.43
C HIS A 33 -25.46 31.75 -9.12
N LYS A 34 -25.13 31.49 -7.84
CA LYS A 34 -24.40 30.30 -7.39
C LYS A 34 -24.98 28.99 -7.90
N GLU A 35 -26.29 28.81 -7.80
CA GLU A 35 -26.94 27.55 -8.19
C GLU A 35 -27.00 27.38 -9.71
N GLN A 36 -27.26 28.47 -10.45
CA GLN A 36 -27.21 28.48 -11.91
C GLN A 36 -25.79 28.17 -12.43
N GLU A 37 -24.76 28.74 -11.82
CA GLU A 37 -23.37 28.45 -12.16
C GLU A 37 -23.00 26.99 -11.85
N LYS A 38 -23.48 26.45 -10.71
CA LYS A 38 -23.29 25.05 -10.33
C LYS A 38 -23.95 24.11 -11.34
N GLN A 39 -25.18 24.42 -11.78
CA GLN A 39 -25.87 23.66 -12.82
C GLN A 39 -25.13 23.75 -14.17
N ARG A 40 -24.71 24.95 -14.58
CA ARG A 40 -23.90 25.17 -15.79
C ARG A 40 -22.60 24.35 -15.75
N TRP A 41 -21.93 24.33 -14.61
CA TRP A 41 -20.68 23.58 -14.43
C TRP A 41 -20.90 22.07 -14.47
N LYS A 42 -21.98 21.57 -13.87
CA LYS A 42 -22.39 20.15 -13.99
C LYS A 42 -22.63 19.76 -15.45
N ILE A 43 -23.42 20.54 -16.18
CA ILE A 43 -23.70 20.30 -17.60
C ILE A 43 -22.41 20.32 -18.42
N TYR A 44 -21.56 21.33 -18.21
CA TYR A 44 -20.25 21.42 -18.85
C TYR A 44 -19.40 20.16 -18.58
N HIS A 45 -19.33 19.70 -17.33
CA HIS A 45 -18.58 18.50 -16.96
C HIS A 45 -19.12 17.22 -17.59
N ILE A 46 -20.44 17.10 -17.72
CA ILE A 46 -21.09 15.96 -18.39
C ILE A 46 -20.77 15.99 -19.88
N LEU A 47 -20.99 17.12 -20.54
CA LEU A 47 -20.78 17.28 -21.98
C LEU A 47 -19.31 17.17 -22.37
N ASN A 48 -18.38 17.54 -21.49
CA ASN A 48 -16.94 17.54 -21.77
C ASN A 48 -16.20 16.42 -21.02
N LYS A 49 -16.91 15.43 -20.46
CA LYS A 49 -16.35 14.37 -19.62
C LYS A 49 -15.16 13.70 -20.28
N ASP A 50 -15.29 13.32 -21.55
CA ASP A 50 -14.24 12.59 -22.27
C ASP A 50 -13.01 13.44 -22.56
N LYS A 51 -13.22 14.72 -22.91
CA LYS A 51 -12.13 15.70 -23.12
C LYS A 51 -11.37 15.98 -21.82
N ILE A 52 -12.09 16.13 -20.70
CA ILE A 52 -11.51 16.34 -19.38
C ILE A 52 -10.69 15.10 -18.96
N ASN A 53 -11.25 13.91 -19.16
CA ASN A 53 -10.59 12.65 -18.87
C ASN A 53 -9.35 12.44 -19.74
N ALA A 54 -9.41 12.75 -21.05
CA ALA A 54 -8.27 12.66 -21.96
C ALA A 54 -7.11 13.55 -21.50
N LYS A 55 -7.39 14.83 -21.20
CA LYS A 55 -6.38 15.76 -20.66
C LYS A 55 -5.81 15.30 -19.31
N GLN A 56 -6.63 14.67 -18.47
CA GLN A 56 -6.15 14.09 -17.21
C GLN A 56 -5.22 12.89 -17.45
N ARG A 57 -5.54 12.02 -18.41
CA ARG A 57 -4.69 10.89 -18.81
C ARG A 57 -3.34 11.36 -19.34
N GLU A 58 -3.32 12.33 -20.25
CA GLU A 58 -2.09 12.93 -20.80
C GLU A 58 -1.19 13.49 -19.71
N ARG A 59 -1.75 14.30 -18.80
CA ARG A 59 -1.01 14.85 -17.67
C ARG A 59 -0.47 13.76 -16.73
N ARG A 60 -1.26 12.72 -16.46
CA ARG A 60 -0.80 11.56 -15.66
C ARG A 60 0.33 10.81 -16.36
N ALA A 61 0.25 10.66 -17.68
CA ALA A 61 1.28 10.02 -18.49
C ALA A 61 2.58 10.85 -18.47
N TRP A 62 2.50 12.16 -18.71
CA TRP A 62 3.63 13.07 -18.66
C TRP A 62 4.29 13.13 -17.28
N ASN A 63 3.48 13.17 -16.21
CA ASN A 63 4.01 13.25 -14.85
C ASN A 63 4.44 11.88 -14.28
N LYS A 64 4.22 10.78 -15.01
CA LYS A 64 4.49 9.41 -14.54
C LYS A 64 5.96 9.22 -14.20
N ASP A 65 6.85 9.71 -15.06
CA ASP A 65 8.28 9.50 -14.90
C ASP A 65 8.88 10.40 -13.82
N ASN A 66 8.39 11.63 -13.67
CA ASN A 66 8.74 12.49 -12.53
C ASN A 66 8.34 11.87 -11.19
N ILE A 67 7.14 11.27 -11.10
CA ILE A 67 6.70 10.58 -9.89
C ILE A 67 7.58 9.35 -9.61
N ARG A 68 7.94 8.59 -10.65
CA ARG A 68 8.83 7.43 -10.53
C ARG A 68 10.25 7.82 -10.10
N ALA A 69 10.79 8.89 -10.66
CA ALA A 69 12.09 9.44 -10.30
C ALA A 69 12.12 9.87 -8.83
N LYS A 70 11.15 10.70 -8.41
CA LYS A 70 11.01 11.11 -7.00
C LYS A 70 10.84 9.94 -6.05
N ARG A 71 10.05 8.93 -6.42
CA ARG A 71 9.89 7.71 -5.60
C ARG A 71 11.20 6.93 -5.48
N ARG A 72 11.98 6.85 -6.56
CA ARG A 72 13.29 6.18 -6.58
C ARG A 72 14.30 6.92 -5.70
N GLU A 73 14.39 8.24 -5.83
CA GLU A 73 15.23 9.10 -4.99
C GLU A 73 14.87 8.93 -3.51
N TRP A 74 13.58 9.04 -3.17
CA TRP A 74 13.11 8.81 -1.80
C TRP A 74 13.46 7.40 -1.31
N TYR A 75 13.27 6.36 -2.13
CA TYR A 75 13.61 5.00 -1.75
C TYR A 75 15.12 4.86 -1.45
N HIS A 76 16.00 5.42 -2.27
CA HIS A 76 17.44 5.35 -2.04
C HIS A 76 17.84 6.15 -0.79
N ALA A 77 17.30 7.34 -0.60
CA ALA A 77 17.55 8.17 0.58
C ALA A 77 17.09 7.49 1.88
N ASN A 78 16.05 6.66 1.83
CA ASN A 78 15.45 6.02 3.02
C ASN A 78 15.75 4.50 3.09
N LYS A 79 16.60 3.96 2.21
CA LYS A 79 16.77 2.51 2.03
C LYS A 79 17.17 1.80 3.33
N ALA A 80 18.15 2.36 4.05
CA ALA A 80 18.66 1.76 5.28
C ALA A 80 17.59 1.69 6.38
N GLU A 81 16.85 2.78 6.59
CA GLU A 81 15.75 2.85 7.55
C GLU A 81 14.63 1.87 7.18
N LEU A 82 14.25 1.83 5.90
CA LEU A 82 13.26 0.88 5.39
C LEU A 82 13.68 -0.57 5.64
N GLN A 83 14.95 -0.91 5.42
CA GLN A 83 15.48 -2.26 5.67
C GLN A 83 15.42 -2.63 7.16
N VAL A 84 15.79 -1.71 8.06
CA VAL A 84 15.68 -1.92 9.51
C VAL A 84 14.22 -2.15 9.92
N LYS A 85 13.31 -1.31 9.43
CA LYS A 85 11.86 -1.42 9.69
C LYS A 85 11.29 -2.74 9.16
N MET A 86 11.64 -3.12 7.94
CA MET A 86 11.22 -4.39 7.33
C MET A 86 11.73 -5.59 8.13
N LYS A 87 13.00 -5.57 8.56
CA LYS A 87 13.59 -6.62 9.41
C LYS A 87 12.84 -6.74 10.73
N LYS A 88 12.60 -5.62 11.42
CA LYS A 88 11.84 -5.58 12.68
C LYS A 88 10.43 -6.17 12.51
N ASN A 89 9.72 -5.76 11.45
CA ASN A 89 8.37 -6.26 11.16
C ASN A 89 8.36 -7.76 10.85
N ARG A 90 9.36 -8.27 10.11
CA ARG A 90 9.48 -9.71 9.82
C ARG A 90 9.72 -10.54 11.09
N ILE A 91 10.58 -10.05 11.99
CA ILE A 91 10.84 -10.70 13.27
C ILE A 91 9.58 -10.71 14.14
N ALA A 92 8.91 -9.57 14.28
CA ALA A 92 7.70 -9.43 15.08
C ALA A 92 6.58 -10.36 14.58
N LEU A 93 6.32 -10.34 13.26
CA LEU A 93 5.31 -11.20 12.64
C LEU A 93 5.64 -12.69 12.83
N ARG A 94 6.91 -13.09 12.61
CA ARG A 94 7.30 -14.48 12.84
C ARG A 94 7.08 -14.90 14.30
N ALA A 95 7.48 -14.06 15.25
CA ALA A 95 7.29 -14.36 16.68
C ALA A 95 5.81 -14.47 17.04
N GLU A 96 4.95 -13.64 16.45
CA GLU A 96 3.49 -13.71 16.59
C GLU A 96 2.93 -15.04 16.08
N ILE A 97 3.29 -15.46 14.86
CA ILE A 97 2.91 -16.75 14.29
C ILE A 97 3.39 -17.91 15.19
N LEU A 98 4.66 -17.90 15.60
CA LEU A 98 5.20 -18.98 16.42
C LEU A 98 4.45 -19.10 17.75
N ARG A 99 4.17 -17.98 18.42
CA ARG A 99 3.38 -17.97 19.66
C ARG A 99 1.98 -18.55 19.45
N HIS A 100 1.30 -18.16 18.38
CA HIS A 100 -0.06 -18.65 18.08
C HIS A 100 -0.10 -20.18 17.92
N TYR A 101 0.87 -20.74 17.20
CA TYR A 101 0.93 -22.19 16.95
C TYR A 101 1.76 -22.97 17.98
N GLY A 102 1.99 -22.41 19.17
CA GLY A 102 2.49 -23.12 20.35
C GLY A 102 3.99 -23.09 20.60
N SER A 103 4.78 -22.37 19.80
CA SER A 103 6.23 -22.15 19.97
C SER A 103 7.11 -23.41 20.13
N LYS A 104 6.63 -24.58 19.73
CA LYS A 104 7.37 -25.84 19.83
C LYS A 104 7.07 -26.76 18.67
N CYS A 105 8.02 -27.63 18.34
CA CYS A 105 7.84 -28.68 17.36
C CYS A 105 6.78 -29.69 17.85
N ALA A 106 5.74 -29.90 17.06
CA ALA A 106 4.67 -30.86 17.34
C ALA A 106 5.14 -32.34 17.29
N CYS A 107 6.34 -32.60 16.78
CA CYS A 107 6.91 -33.95 16.66
C CYS A 107 7.91 -34.27 17.79
N CYS A 108 8.98 -33.50 17.91
CA CYS A 108 10.09 -33.81 18.84
C CYS A 108 10.22 -32.86 20.03
N GLY A 109 9.38 -31.84 20.14
CA GLY A 109 9.39 -30.90 21.27
C GLY A 109 10.43 -29.77 21.20
N GLU A 110 11.26 -29.68 20.15
CA GLU A 110 12.19 -28.56 19.94
C GLU A 110 11.50 -27.20 20.12
N THR A 111 12.14 -26.27 20.84
CA THR A 111 11.57 -24.96 21.21
C THR A 111 12.36 -23.77 20.66
N GLU A 112 13.60 -23.95 20.20
CA GLU A 112 14.42 -22.87 19.66
C GLU A 112 13.75 -22.27 18.41
N PRO A 113 13.28 -21.00 18.45
CA PRO A 113 12.54 -20.39 17.36
C PRO A 113 13.27 -20.39 16.01
N LYS A 114 14.61 -20.41 16.00
CA LYS A 114 15.40 -20.50 14.77
C LYS A 114 15.27 -21.85 14.08
N PHE A 115 14.99 -22.93 14.82
CA PHE A 115 14.79 -24.27 14.27
C PHE A 115 13.36 -24.56 13.84
N LEU A 116 12.39 -23.71 14.20
CA LEU A 116 10.99 -23.95 13.88
C LEU A 116 10.62 -23.49 12.46
N ALA A 117 9.80 -24.28 11.80
CA ALA A 117 9.16 -24.01 10.54
C ALA A 117 7.66 -24.21 10.68
N LEU A 118 6.89 -23.42 9.92
CA LEU A 118 5.46 -23.60 9.82
C LEU A 118 5.16 -24.61 8.71
N ASP A 119 4.40 -25.64 9.04
CA ASP A 119 4.02 -26.74 8.16
C ASP A 119 2.49 -26.81 7.99
N HIS A 120 2.04 -27.29 6.84
CA HIS A 120 0.64 -27.59 6.57
C HIS A 120 0.35 -29.01 7.05
N ILE A 121 -0.55 -29.16 8.02
CA ILE A 121 -0.87 -30.47 8.64
C ILE A 121 -1.24 -31.49 7.57
N ASN A 122 -2.16 -31.13 6.67
CA ASN A 122 -2.68 -31.99 5.61
C ASN A 122 -1.88 -31.90 4.29
N GLY A 123 -0.67 -31.37 4.31
CA GLY A 123 0.12 -31.14 3.11
C GLY A 123 -0.45 -30.03 2.21
N GLY A 124 -0.12 -30.04 0.92
CA GLY A 124 -0.62 -29.06 -0.05
C GLY A 124 0.01 -27.65 0.05
N GLY A 125 1.05 -27.49 0.86
CA GLY A 125 1.72 -26.20 1.08
C GLY A 125 2.28 -25.57 -0.19
N TYR A 126 2.73 -26.37 -1.17
CA TYR A 126 3.17 -25.87 -2.47
C TYR A 126 2.04 -25.14 -3.22
N ARG A 127 0.87 -25.77 -3.34
CA ARG A 127 -0.31 -25.18 -4.01
C ARG A 127 -0.79 -23.93 -3.26
N HIS A 128 -0.84 -23.99 -1.94
CA HIS A 128 -1.22 -22.82 -1.14
C HIS A 128 -0.24 -21.66 -1.37
N ARG A 129 1.08 -21.90 -1.28
CA ARG A 129 2.10 -20.87 -1.53
C ARG A 129 1.99 -20.28 -2.93
N LYS A 130 1.74 -21.10 -3.96
CA LYS A 130 1.54 -20.63 -5.34
C LYS A 130 0.39 -19.63 -5.47
N ASN A 131 -0.67 -19.78 -4.66
CA ASN A 131 -1.85 -18.91 -4.71
C ASN A 131 -1.69 -17.60 -3.92
N ILE A 132 -0.74 -17.49 -2.98
CA ILE A 132 -0.66 -16.34 -2.05
C ILE A 132 0.61 -15.50 -2.16
N GLY A 133 1.66 -15.95 -2.87
CA GLY A 133 2.90 -15.17 -3.02
C GLY A 133 4.22 -15.95 -3.05
N GLN A 134 4.18 -17.28 -3.13
CA GLN A 134 5.31 -18.23 -3.24
C GLN A 134 6.34 -18.25 -2.10
N ASP A 135 6.51 -17.15 -1.35
CA ASP A 135 7.47 -17.04 -0.26
C ASP A 135 6.85 -17.26 1.15
N GLY A 136 7.71 -17.54 2.14
CA GLY A 136 7.28 -17.79 3.51
C GLY A 136 6.78 -16.55 4.28
N HIS A 137 7.22 -15.34 3.90
CA HIS A 137 6.72 -14.11 4.50
C HIS A 137 5.27 -13.81 4.07
N SER A 138 4.96 -14.05 2.80
CA SER A 138 3.61 -13.97 2.24
C SER A 138 2.66 -14.93 2.96
N LEU A 139 3.10 -16.14 3.29
CA LEU A 139 2.32 -17.08 4.10
C LEU A 139 2.00 -16.53 5.50
N TYR A 140 2.97 -15.93 6.19
CA TYR A 140 2.71 -15.34 7.52
C TYR A 140 1.73 -14.18 7.47
N HIS A 141 1.83 -13.31 6.46
CA HIS A 141 0.85 -12.24 6.28
C HIS A 141 -0.53 -12.78 5.97
N TRP A 142 -0.62 -13.82 5.13
CA TRP A 142 -1.88 -14.47 4.83
C TRP A 142 -2.52 -15.05 6.10
N ILE A 143 -1.75 -15.75 6.94
CA ILE A 143 -2.24 -16.31 8.21
C ILE A 143 -2.79 -15.21 9.11
N ARG A 144 -2.02 -14.14 9.34
CA ARG A 144 -2.47 -13.01 10.17
C ARG A 144 -3.71 -12.32 9.59
N LYS A 145 -3.80 -12.18 8.26
CA LYS A 145 -4.96 -11.59 7.57
C LYS A 145 -6.21 -12.45 7.67
N ASN A 146 -6.06 -13.77 7.78
CA ASN A 146 -7.16 -14.73 7.88
C ASN A 146 -7.38 -15.20 9.33
N ASP A 147 -7.00 -14.38 10.30
CA ASP A 147 -7.23 -14.61 11.73
C ASP A 147 -6.72 -15.96 12.25
N TYR A 148 -5.49 -16.31 11.85
CA TYR A 148 -4.76 -17.46 12.37
C TYR A 148 -5.50 -18.80 12.25
N PRO A 149 -5.84 -19.22 11.01
CA PRO A 149 -6.66 -20.40 10.80
C PRO A 149 -5.98 -21.68 11.31
N ALA A 150 -6.81 -22.68 11.63
CA ALA A 150 -6.36 -24.03 11.89
C ALA A 150 -5.74 -24.69 10.63
N GLY A 151 -5.16 -25.89 10.78
CA GLY A 151 -4.56 -26.64 9.67
C GLY A 151 -3.06 -26.39 9.48
N PHE A 152 -2.44 -25.61 10.37
CA PHE A 152 -1.01 -25.41 10.44
C PHE A 152 -0.44 -25.97 11.75
N GLN A 153 0.82 -26.41 11.69
CA GLN A 153 1.59 -26.84 12.85
C GLN A 153 3.00 -26.28 12.79
N LEU A 154 3.70 -26.26 13.93
CA LEU A 154 5.11 -26.00 13.97
C LEU A 154 5.89 -27.31 14.01
N LEU A 155 6.90 -27.42 13.15
CA LEU A 155 7.86 -28.51 13.14
C LEU A 155 9.27 -27.94 13.18
N CYS A 156 10.23 -28.62 13.80
CA CYS A 156 11.63 -28.25 13.59
C CYS A 156 12.05 -28.54 12.14
N HIS A 157 13.11 -27.91 11.64
CA HIS A 157 13.55 -28.06 10.25
C HIS A 157 13.76 -29.53 9.85
N ASN A 158 14.32 -30.35 10.75
CA ASN A 158 14.54 -31.77 10.51
C ASN A 158 13.21 -32.55 10.44
N CYS A 159 12.28 -32.30 11.36
CA CYS A 159 10.96 -32.98 11.34
C CYS A 159 10.13 -32.56 10.12
N ASN A 160 10.18 -31.28 9.76
CA ASN A 160 9.50 -30.75 8.57
C ASN A 160 10.08 -31.38 7.29
N MET A 161 11.41 -31.47 7.20
CA MET A 161 12.08 -32.09 6.07
C MET A 161 11.78 -33.58 5.98
N ALA A 162 11.83 -34.30 7.11
CA ALA A 162 11.52 -35.72 7.15
C ALA A 162 10.08 -36.01 6.70
N LYS A 163 9.09 -35.21 7.16
CA LYS A 163 7.71 -35.30 6.65
C LYS A 163 7.64 -35.10 5.13
N GLY A 164 8.38 -34.14 4.60
CA GLY A 164 8.39 -33.85 3.16
C GLY A 164 9.07 -34.93 2.30
N LEU A 165 10.16 -35.52 2.79
CA LEU A 165 10.97 -36.50 2.05
C LEU A 165 10.48 -37.94 2.24
N TYR A 166 10.10 -38.31 3.46
CA TYR A 166 9.79 -39.69 3.85
C TYR A 166 8.29 -39.88 4.16
N GLY A 167 7.47 -38.83 4.01
CA GLY A 167 6.05 -38.83 4.37
C GLY A 167 5.81 -38.65 5.88
N GLU A 168 6.69 -39.20 6.71
CA GLU A 168 6.63 -39.10 8.17
C GLU A 168 8.02 -38.88 8.80
N CYS A 169 8.05 -38.37 10.03
CA CYS A 169 9.29 -38.18 10.77
C CYS A 169 9.68 -39.46 11.52
N PRO A 170 10.95 -39.91 11.48
CA PRO A 170 11.43 -41.11 12.20
C PRO A 170 11.17 -41.11 13.72
N HIS A 171 11.00 -39.92 14.32
CA HIS A 171 10.59 -39.82 15.72
C HIS A 171 9.23 -40.45 16.02
N LYS A 172 8.36 -40.57 15.01
CA LYS A 172 7.03 -41.20 15.15
C LYS A 172 7.05 -42.71 14.95
N THR A 173 8.03 -43.23 14.21
CA THR A 173 8.19 -44.67 13.95
C THR A 173 9.11 -45.36 14.97
N GLY A 174 9.69 -44.60 15.91
CA GLY A 174 10.54 -45.16 16.98
C GLY A 174 12.00 -45.40 16.57
N GLU A 175 12.43 -44.98 15.38
CA GLU A 175 13.78 -45.18 14.85
C GLU A 175 14.82 -44.19 15.42
N ARG A 176 14.67 -43.77 16.68
CA ARG A 176 15.66 -42.89 17.31
C ARG A 176 16.84 -43.77 17.75
N ARG A 177 17.91 -43.82 16.95
CA ARG A 177 19.19 -44.37 17.41
C ARG A 177 19.77 -43.37 18.41
N GLU A 178 20.00 -43.85 19.63
CA GLU A 178 20.63 -43.14 20.75
C GLU A 178 22.00 -42.55 20.36
#